data_AF-A0A835R828-F1
#
_entry.id   AF-A0A835R828-F1
#
_cell.length_a   1.000
_cell.length_b   1.000
_cell.length_c   1.000
_cell.angle_alpha   90.00
_cell.angle_beta   90.00
_cell.angle_gamma   90.00
#
_symmetry.space_group_name_H-M   'P 1'
#
loop_
_entity.id
_entity.type
_entity.pdbx_description
1 polymer ?
#
loop_
_entity_poly.entity_id
_entity_poly.type
_entity_poly.pdbx_seq_one_letter_code
_entity_poly.pdbx_strand_id
1 'polypeptide(L)'
;MGVGFVVGVLGGLVLAHAAYATIQYRGMLKIMEEEFSGPPTNVVIELLLGLVLCVVAGLAVPGKFCSIPPDAEENRVVSLPTNLDFMIFNHRAFEKVDDVSQGSSIFVNNENGDRLLKGQGGGGRD
;
A
#
# COMPACT_ATOMS: atom_id res chain seq x y z
N MET A 1 4.25 -16.37 -17.50
CA MET A 1 5.07 -16.57 -16.29
C MET A 1 5.93 -15.34 -16.10
N GLY A 2 5.94 -14.75 -14.90
CA GLY A 2 6.78 -13.58 -14.63
C GLY A 2 8.26 -13.93 -14.78
N VAL A 3 9.07 -13.01 -15.30
CA VAL A 3 10.52 -13.21 -15.50
C VAL A 3 11.20 -13.63 -14.18
N GLY A 4 10.79 -13.04 -13.05
CA GLY A 4 11.29 -13.42 -11.73
C GLY A 4 11.05 -14.88 -11.36
N PHE A 5 9.92 -15.48 -11.79
CA PHE A 5 9.64 -16.90 -11.54
C PHE A 5 10.59 -17.80 -12.34
N VAL A 6 10.83 -17.49 -13.62
CA VAL A 6 11.75 -18.27 -14.47
C VAL A 6 13.19 -18.18 -13.93
N VAL A 7 13.61 -16.98 -13.53
CA VAL A 7 14.92 -16.76 -12.89
C VAL A 7 15.04 -17.55 -11.59
N GLY A 8 13.96 -17.62 -10.80
CA GLY A 8 13.92 -18.39 -9.55
C GLY A 8 14.05 -19.90 -9.77
N VAL A 9 13.36 -20.46 -10.77
CA VAL A 9 13.46 -21.89 -11.11
C VAL A 9 14.88 -22.23 -11.58
N LEU A 10 15.48 -21.39 -12.44
CA LEU A 10 16.86 -21.58 -12.88
C LEU A 10 17.85 -21.46 -11.72
N GLY A 11 17.69 -20.46 -10.85
CA GLY A 11 18.51 -20.31 -9.65
C GLY A 11 18.42 -21.54 -8.73
N GLY A 12 17.21 -22.08 -8.53
CA GLY A 12 16.99 -23.29 -7.74
C GLY A 12 17.64 -24.53 -8.34
N LEU A 13 17.61 -24.69 -9.68
CA LEU A 13 18.30 -25.77 -10.38
C LEU A 13 19.82 -25.69 -10.22
N VAL A 14 20.39 -24.48 -10.34
CA VAL A 14 21.84 -24.26 -10.11
C VAL A 14 22.20 -24.56 -8.66
N LEU A 15 21.36 -24.14 -7.69
CA LEU A 15 21.59 -24.44 -6.28
C LEU A 15 21.57 -25.95 -6.00
N ALA A 16 20.63 -26.68 -6.62
CA ALA A 16 20.53 -28.13 -6.51
C ALA A 16 21.74 -28.83 -7.15
N HIS A 17 22.23 -28.31 -8.28
CA HIS A 17 23.43 -28.81 -8.93
C HIS A 17 24.67 -28.64 -8.04
N ALA A 18 24.87 -27.46 -7.45
CA ALA A 18 25.95 -27.21 -6.51
C ALA A 18 25.86 -28.13 -5.27
N ALA A 19 24.64 -28.32 -4.73
CA ALA A 19 24.42 -29.23 -3.60
C ALA A 19 24.80 -30.68 -3.97
N TYR A 20 24.36 -31.17 -5.12
CA TYR A 20 24.73 -32.50 -5.60
C TYR A 20 26.25 -32.66 -5.76
N ALA A 21 26.91 -31.67 -6.39
CA ALA A 21 28.36 -31.68 -6.59
C ALA A 21 29.13 -31.75 -5.27
N THR A 22 28.70 -31.02 -4.22
CA THR A 22 29.33 -31.11 -2.89
C THR A 22 29.14 -32.47 -2.22
N ILE A 23 27.96 -33.09 -2.35
CA ILE A 23 27.68 -34.42 -1.79
C ILE A 23 28.53 -35.47 -2.49
N GLN A 24 28.59 -35.43 -3.83
CA GLN A 24 29.39 -36.35 -4.62
C GLN A 24 30.88 -36.21 -4.30
N TYR A 25 31.39 -34.98 -4.22
CA TYR A 25 32.78 -34.71 -3.83
C TYR A 25 33.11 -35.28 -2.45
N ARG A 26 32.23 -35.08 -1.47
CA ARG A 26 32.38 -35.67 -0.12
C ARG A 26 32.35 -37.20 -0.15
N GLY A 27 31.55 -37.79 -1.04
CA GLY A 27 31.53 -39.24 -1.26
C GLY A 27 32.86 -39.77 -1.81
N MET A 28 33.45 -39.07 -2.78
CA MET A 28 34.74 -39.43 -3.36
C MET A 28 35.88 -39.34 -2.35
N LEU A 29 35.94 -38.28 -1.53
CA LEU A 29 36.98 -38.14 -0.51
C LEU A 29 36.94 -39.28 0.53
N LYS A 30 35.74 -39.76 0.88
CA LYS A 30 35.60 -40.93 1.78
C LYS A 30 36.18 -42.21 1.18
N ILE A 31 36.10 -42.39 -0.13
CA ILE A 31 36.67 -43.55 -0.83
C ILE A 31 38.19 -43.42 -0.94
N MET A 32 38.69 -42.19 -1.05
CA MET A 32 40.12 -41.91 -1.21
C MET A 32 40.89 -41.79 0.10
N GLU A 33 40.22 -41.96 1.25
CA GLU A 33 40.80 -41.80 2.60
C GLU A 33 41.46 -40.43 2.82
N GLU A 34 41.10 -39.43 2.02
CA GLU A 34 41.62 -38.07 2.15
C GLU A 34 40.80 -37.26 3.16
N GLU A 35 41.49 -36.41 3.92
CA GLU A 35 40.85 -35.54 4.90
C GLU A 35 40.08 -34.40 4.21
N PHE A 36 38.84 -34.19 4.64
CA PHE A 36 37.97 -33.18 4.05
C PHE A 36 38.44 -31.76 4.43
N SER A 37 39.17 -31.11 3.52
CA SER A 37 39.62 -29.73 3.70
C SER A 37 38.53 -28.68 3.36
N GLY A 38 37.54 -29.07 2.57
CA GLY A 38 36.43 -28.20 2.16
C GLY A 38 35.93 -28.50 0.74
N PRO A 39 34.78 -27.92 0.33
CA PRO A 39 34.29 -28.05 -1.03
C PRO A 39 35.19 -27.28 -2.03
N PRO A 40 35.34 -27.79 -3.27
CA PRO A 40 36.15 -27.13 -4.29
C PRO A 40 35.62 -25.72 -4.61
N THR A 41 36.53 -24.78 -4.82
CA THR A 41 36.22 -23.34 -5.03
C THR A 41 35.23 -23.09 -6.18
N ASN A 42 35.29 -23.89 -7.24
CA ASN A 42 34.34 -23.80 -8.35
C ASN A 42 32.89 -24.00 -7.91
N VAL A 43 32.64 -24.98 -7.04
CA VAL A 43 31.29 -25.28 -6.54
C VAL A 43 30.82 -24.18 -5.58
N VAL A 44 31.74 -23.57 -4.83
CA VAL A 44 31.43 -22.41 -3.98
C VAL A 44 30.98 -21.22 -4.82
N ILE A 45 31.65 -20.94 -5.95
CA ILE A 45 31.24 -19.88 -6.87
C ILE A 45 29.86 -20.17 -7.47
N GLU A 46 29.60 -21.42 -7.87
CA GLU A 46 28.32 -21.83 -8.44
C GLU A 46 27.17 -21.73 -7.41
N LEU A 47 27.43 -22.10 -6.16
CA LEU A 47 26.51 -21.93 -5.04
C LEU A 47 26.18 -20.45 -4.81
N LEU A 48 27.18 -19.57 -4.80
CA LEU A 48 26.99 -18.13 -4.62
C LEU A 48 26.18 -17.53 -5.78
N LEU A 49 26.45 -17.92 -7.02
CA LEU A 49 25.68 -17.50 -8.19
C LEU A 49 24.22 -17.96 -8.09
N GLY A 50 23.98 -19.23 -7.75
CA GLY A 50 22.64 -19.76 -7.54
C GLY A 50 21.88 -19.01 -6.43
N LEU A 51 22.55 -18.69 -5.32
CA LEU A 51 21.98 -17.93 -4.22
C LEU A 51 21.58 -16.52 -4.64
N VAL A 52 22.46 -15.81 -5.35
CA VAL A 52 22.16 -14.45 -5.86
C VAL A 52 20.95 -14.49 -6.79
N LEU A 53 20.88 -15.45 -7.71
CA LEU A 53 19.74 -15.61 -8.61
C LEU A 53 18.43 -15.88 -7.84
N CYS A 54 18.46 -16.74 -6.83
CA CYS A 54 17.32 -17.01 -5.95
C CYS A 54 16.87 -15.76 -5.18
N VAL A 55 17.80 -14.96 -4.66
CA VAL A 55 17.47 -13.70 -3.96
C VAL A 55 16.85 -12.70 -4.92
N VAL A 56 17.44 -12.52 -6.11
CA VAL A 56 16.90 -11.63 -7.15
C VAL A 56 15.49 -12.05 -7.57
N ALA A 57 15.27 -13.35 -7.76
CA ALA A 57 13.94 -13.88 -8.04
C ALA A 57 12.96 -13.65 -6.88
N GLY A 58 13.38 -13.90 -5.64
CA GLY A 58 12.57 -13.67 -4.44
C GLY A 58 12.17 -12.22 -4.22
N LEU A 59 12.93 -11.26 -4.75
CA LEU A 59 12.59 -9.84 -4.75
C LEU A 59 11.73 -9.43 -5.97
N ALA A 60 11.86 -10.12 -7.09
CA ALA A 60 11.13 -9.81 -8.32
C ALA A 60 9.74 -10.48 -8.42
N VAL A 61 9.51 -11.56 -7.67
CA VAL A 61 8.23 -12.28 -7.61
C VAL A 61 7.15 -11.55 -6.79
N PRO A 62 7.41 -11.03 -5.58
CA PRO A 62 6.42 -10.23 -4.88
C PRO A 62 6.12 -8.98 -5.71
N GLY A 63 4.83 -8.79 -6.01
CA GLY A 63 4.37 -7.69 -6.83
C GLY A 63 4.65 -6.33 -6.18
N LYS A 64 4.35 -5.26 -6.93
CA LYS A 64 4.48 -3.90 -6.41
C LYS A 64 3.62 -3.73 -5.15
N PHE A 65 4.16 -3.05 -4.14
CA PHE A 65 3.37 -2.62 -3.00
C PHE A 65 2.22 -1.74 -3.49
N CYS A 66 0.99 -2.14 -3.18
CA CYS A 66 -0.17 -1.27 -3.36
C CYS A 66 -0.20 -0.29 -2.19
N SER A 67 -0.14 1.01 -2.49
CA SER A 67 -0.48 2.03 -1.51
C SER A 67 -1.96 1.88 -1.17
N ILE A 68 -2.32 2.01 0.10
CA ILE A 68 -3.72 2.08 0.56
C ILE A 68 -4.03 3.57 0.71
N PRO A 69 -4.66 4.24 -0.29
CA PRO A 69 -5.04 5.62 -0.12
C PRO A 69 -6.18 5.73 0.90
N PRO A 70 -6.18 6.74 1.79
CA PRO A 70 -7.24 6.90 2.79
C PRO A 70 -8.61 7.12 2.15
N ASP A 71 -8.66 7.76 0.98
CA ASP A 71 -9.86 8.05 0.19
C ASP A 71 -10.18 6.98 -0.87
N ALA A 72 -9.59 5.79 -0.80
CA ALA A 72 -9.94 4.70 -1.70
C ALA A 72 -11.44 4.35 -1.57
N GLU A 73 -12.14 4.17 -2.69
CA GLU A 73 -13.57 3.78 -2.69
C GLU A 73 -13.81 2.47 -1.93
N GLU A 74 -12.83 1.57 -1.93
CA GLU A 74 -12.84 0.31 -1.18
C GLU A 74 -12.70 0.48 0.34
N ASN A 75 -12.16 1.61 0.81
CA ASN A 75 -12.00 1.96 2.23
C ASN A 75 -13.12 2.89 2.72
N ARG A 76 -14.17 3.08 1.92
CA ARG A 76 -15.27 3.99 2.20
C ARG A 76 -16.28 3.40 3.18
N VAL A 77 -15.81 2.77 4.27
CA VAL A 77 -16.63 2.45 5.46
C VAL A 77 -17.24 3.72 6.08
N VAL A 78 -16.65 4.88 5.76
CA VAL A 78 -17.16 6.22 6.08
C VAL A 78 -17.93 6.87 4.93
N SER A 79 -18.34 6.13 3.88
CA SER A 79 -19.34 6.64 2.94
C SER A 79 -20.57 7.00 3.76
N LEU A 80 -21.05 8.24 3.65
CA LEU A 80 -22.18 8.73 4.43
C LEU A 80 -23.27 7.66 4.49
N PRO A 81 -23.86 7.37 5.67
CA PRO A 81 -24.99 6.47 5.74
C PRO A 81 -26.00 6.93 4.69
N THR A 82 -26.45 6.01 3.83
CA THR A 82 -27.41 6.27 2.75
C THR A 82 -28.74 6.88 3.24
N ASN A 83 -28.94 6.90 4.56
CA ASN A 83 -30.02 7.57 5.24
C ASN A 83 -29.74 9.08 5.38
N LEU A 84 -29.95 9.81 4.28
CA LEU A 84 -29.87 11.28 4.24
C LEU A 84 -30.81 11.98 5.23
N ASP A 85 -31.87 11.29 5.69
CA ASP A 85 -32.85 11.79 6.67
C ASP A 85 -32.26 12.13 8.05
N PHE A 86 -31.09 11.58 8.39
CA PHE A 86 -30.43 11.83 9.69
C PHE A 86 -29.18 12.70 9.57
N MET A 87 -29.02 13.43 8.46
CA MET A 87 -27.87 14.32 8.27
C MET A 87 -27.97 15.55 9.18
N ILE A 88 -27.14 15.59 10.23
CA ILE A 88 -27.09 16.69 11.20
C ILE A 88 -26.01 17.70 10.77
N PHE A 89 -26.39 18.95 10.54
CA PHE A 89 -25.47 20.01 10.09
C PHE A 89 -24.74 20.74 11.22
N ASN A 90 -25.01 20.42 12.49
CA ASN A 90 -24.31 21.00 13.63
C ASN A 90 -23.03 20.20 13.96
N HIS A 91 -22.01 20.34 13.12
CA HIS A 91 -20.68 19.74 13.32
C HIS A 91 -19.59 20.80 13.16
N ARG A 92 -18.36 20.52 13.62
CA ARG A 92 -17.24 21.48 13.73
C ARG A 92 -16.85 22.17 12.40
N ALA A 93 -17.35 21.72 11.25
CA ALA A 93 -17.15 22.38 9.97
C ALA A 93 -18.12 23.55 9.70
N PHE A 94 -19.20 23.68 10.49
CA PHE A 94 -20.15 24.80 10.41
C PHE A 94 -19.42 26.14 10.53
N GLU A 95 -18.47 26.24 11.47
CA GLU A 95 -17.67 27.45 11.69
C GLU A 95 -16.79 27.83 10.48
N LYS A 96 -16.41 26.87 9.62
CA LYS A 96 -15.54 27.13 8.46
C LYS A 96 -16.29 27.54 7.20
N VAL A 97 -17.61 27.39 7.16
CA VAL A 97 -18.44 27.80 6.02
C VAL A 97 -18.78 29.30 6.10
N ASP A 98 -18.86 29.85 7.32
CA ASP A 98 -19.16 31.27 7.52
C ASP A 98 -18.03 32.20 7.05
N ASP A 99 -16.77 31.74 7.01
CA ASP A 99 -15.65 32.53 6.49
C ASP A 99 -15.65 32.66 4.95
N VAL A 100 -16.30 31.74 4.23
CA VAL A 100 -16.48 31.83 2.76
C VAL A 100 -17.80 32.51 2.39
N SER A 101 -18.81 32.46 3.26
CA SER A 101 -20.11 33.11 3.07
C SER A 101 -20.28 34.45 3.79
N GLN A 102 -19.20 35.05 4.31
CA GLN A 102 -19.15 36.49 4.67
C GLN A 102 -19.23 37.43 3.44
N GLY A 103 -19.75 36.94 2.31
CA GLY A 103 -20.16 37.73 1.15
C GLY A 103 -21.66 37.99 1.03
N SER A 104 -22.54 37.37 1.82
CA SER A 104 -23.99 37.62 1.66
C SER A 104 -24.79 37.57 2.97
N SER A 105 -25.40 38.71 3.28
CA SER A 105 -26.32 39.01 4.40
C SER A 105 -25.73 39.07 5.81
N ILE A 106 -24.90 40.09 6.04
CA ILE A 106 -24.65 40.57 7.40
C ILE A 106 -25.85 41.42 7.84
N PHE A 107 -26.46 41.00 8.94
CA PHE A 107 -27.52 41.68 9.66
C PHE A 107 -27.15 43.15 9.94
N VAL A 108 -28.02 44.08 9.55
CA VAL A 108 -27.90 45.49 9.96
C VAL A 108 -28.46 45.61 11.38
N ASN A 109 -27.58 45.84 12.36
CA ASN A 109 -27.99 46.29 13.69
C ASN A 109 -28.49 47.73 13.60
N ASN A 110 -29.71 47.98 14.06
CA ASN A 110 -30.16 49.34 14.37
C ASN A 110 -29.63 49.73 15.75
N GLU A 111 -29.36 51.02 15.97
CA GLU A 111 -28.75 51.60 17.18
C GLU A 111 -29.55 51.37 18.47
N ASN A 112 -30.74 50.76 18.38
CA ASN A 112 -31.62 50.42 19.50
C ASN A 112 -31.65 48.93 19.90
N GLY A 113 -30.81 48.05 19.32
CA GLY A 113 -30.53 46.73 19.90
C GLY A 113 -31.59 45.63 19.72
N ASP A 114 -32.67 45.86 18.98
CA ASP A 114 -33.70 44.83 18.75
C ASP A 114 -33.51 44.09 17.40
N ARG A 115 -33.47 42.75 17.45
CA ARG A 115 -33.37 41.87 16.25
C ARG A 115 -34.75 41.62 15.65
N LEU A 116 -35.06 42.28 14.54
CA LEU A 116 -36.30 42.03 13.78
C LEU A 116 -36.10 40.92 12.73
N LEU A 117 -36.81 39.81 12.88
CA LEU A 117 -37.05 38.86 11.79
C LEU A 117 -38.01 39.52 10.79
N LYS A 118 -37.58 39.75 9.55
CA LYS A 118 -38.47 40.26 8.50
C LYS A 118 -39.44 39.14 8.09
N GLY A 119 -40.62 39.15 8.71
CA GLY A 119 -41.77 38.34 8.29
C GLY A 119 -42.12 38.63 6.83
N GLN A 120 -42.17 37.59 6.02
CA GLN A 120 -42.60 37.67 4.62
C GLN A 120 -44.13 37.71 4.59
N GLY A 121 -44.68 38.91 4.78
CA GLY A 121 -46.08 39.23 4.48
C GLY A 121 -46.26 39.38 2.96
N GLY A 122 -47.31 38.75 2.43
CA GLY A 122 -47.58 38.62 1.01
C GLY A 122 -47.88 39.92 0.24
N GLY A 123 -47.84 39.79 -1.09
CA GLY A 123 -48.24 40.81 -2.05
C GLY A 123 -48.43 40.17 -3.42
N GLY A 124 -49.66 40.23 -3.93
CA GLY A 124 -50.13 39.47 -5.09
C GLY A 124 -49.68 39.96 -6.46
N ARG A 125 -50.00 39.10 -7.43
CA ARG A 125 -50.23 39.20 -8.87
C ARG A 125 -50.89 37.83 -9.15
N ASP A 126 -52.11 37.69 -9.67
CA ASP A 126 -52.85 38.39 -10.73
C ASP A 126 -54.36 38.29 -10.48
#